data_AF-A0A9R0YET7-F1
#
_entry.id   AF-A0A9R0YET7-F1
#
_cell.length_a   1.000
_cell.length_b   1.000
_cell.length_c   1.000
_cell.angle_alpha   90.00
_cell.angle_beta   90.00
_cell.angle_gamma   90.00
#
_symmetry.space_group_name_H-M   'P 1'
#
loop_
_entity.id
_entity.type
_entity.pdbx_description
1 polymer ?
#
loop_
_entity_poly.entity_id
_entity_poly.type
_entity_poly.pdbx_seq_one_letter_code
_entity_poly.pdbx_strand_id
1 'polypeptide(L)'
;MGNALPLSMPLGTAMHNIEITCGRGGQLARVAGVVAKLISKEGKSATLRLPSGEVRLVSQNCLATVGQVGNVGVNQKSLGRAGSKCWLVKRPVVRGVVMNPVDHNHGGGEGKAPIGRKKTTTPWGYPALGRRTRKRKKYSDSFILHRRK
;
A
#
# COMPACT_ATOMS: atom_id res chain seq x y z
N MET A 1 -0.27 -18.98 18.14
CA MET A 1 -0.44 -17.88 17.15
C MET A 1 -1.90 -17.85 16.73
N GLY A 2 -2.47 -16.69 16.38
CA GLY A 2 -3.87 -16.58 15.92
C GLY A 2 -4.85 -15.94 16.91
N ASN A 3 -4.44 -15.65 18.15
CA ASN A 3 -5.30 -14.95 19.11
C ASN A 3 -5.42 -13.47 18.73
N ALA A 4 -6.65 -12.92 18.82
CA ALA A 4 -6.93 -11.50 18.69
C ALA A 4 -6.92 -10.83 20.06
N LEU A 5 -6.05 -9.85 20.26
CA LEU A 5 -5.85 -9.16 21.53
C LEU A 5 -5.69 -7.64 21.30
N PRO A 6 -5.99 -6.80 22.29
CA PRO A 6 -5.68 -5.37 22.22
C PRO A 6 -4.18 -5.12 22.05
N LEU A 7 -3.80 -3.95 21.52
CA LEU A 7 -2.40 -3.52 21.33
C LEU A 7 -1.58 -3.38 22.64
N SER A 8 -2.14 -3.78 23.79
CA SER A 8 -1.44 -3.93 25.07
C SER A 8 -0.48 -5.14 25.12
N MET A 9 -0.40 -5.98 24.09
CA MET A 9 0.51 -7.15 24.02
C MET A 9 2.01 -6.83 24.05
N PRO A 10 2.93 -7.76 24.37
CA PRO A 10 4.37 -7.48 24.52
C PRO A 10 5.01 -6.71 23.35
N LEU A 11 5.98 -5.85 23.64
CA LEU A 11 6.74 -5.14 22.61
C LEU A 11 7.48 -6.14 21.70
N GLY A 12 7.67 -5.79 20.43
CA GLY A 12 8.31 -6.66 19.45
C GLY A 12 7.40 -7.75 18.86
N THR A 13 6.17 -7.91 19.35
CA THR A 13 5.23 -8.91 18.84
C THR A 13 4.93 -8.69 17.35
N ALA A 14 4.98 -9.79 16.58
CA ALA A 14 4.56 -9.85 15.19
C ALA A 14 3.03 -9.97 15.11
N MET A 15 2.39 -9.10 14.34
CA MET A 15 0.94 -9.00 14.25
C MET A 15 0.45 -8.81 12.82
N HIS A 16 -0.81 -9.13 12.61
CA HIS A 16 -1.57 -8.85 11.40
C HIS A 16 -3.03 -8.52 11.75
N ASN A 17 -3.83 -8.16 10.74
CA ASN A 17 -5.25 -7.83 10.91
C ASN A 17 -5.53 -6.76 11.99
N ILE A 18 -4.90 -5.59 11.84
CA ILE A 18 -4.89 -4.53 12.87
C ILE A 18 -6.01 -3.52 12.62
N GLU A 19 -6.73 -3.16 13.68
CA GLU A 19 -7.73 -2.09 13.67
C GLU A 19 -7.05 -0.71 13.66
N ILE A 20 -7.63 0.25 12.92
CA ILE A 20 -7.22 1.68 13.00
C ILE A 20 -8.07 2.43 14.02
N THR A 21 -9.32 2.00 14.17
CA THR A 21 -10.32 2.56 15.07
C THR A 21 -10.98 1.39 15.77
N CYS A 22 -11.06 1.47 17.09
CA CYS A 22 -11.59 0.38 17.93
C CYS A 22 -13.00 -0.02 17.46
N GLY A 23 -13.24 -1.31 17.29
CA GLY A 23 -14.55 -1.86 16.93
C GLY A 23 -14.95 -1.71 15.47
N ARG A 24 -14.11 -1.09 14.63
CA ARG A 24 -14.35 -1.00 13.17
C ARG A 24 -13.78 -2.20 12.40
N GLY A 25 -13.22 -3.18 13.11
CA GLY A 25 -12.59 -4.35 12.53
C GLY A 25 -11.21 -4.09 11.94
N GLY A 26 -10.48 -5.17 11.69
CA GLY A 26 -9.12 -5.14 11.18
C GLY A 26 -9.05 -4.61 9.75
N GLN A 27 -8.20 -3.61 9.53
CA GLN A 27 -8.06 -2.91 8.24
C GLN A 27 -6.65 -3.03 7.68
N LEU A 28 -5.64 -3.04 8.54
CA LEU A 28 -4.24 -3.08 8.17
C LEU A 28 -3.68 -4.52 8.20
N ALA A 29 -2.67 -4.77 7.37
CA ALA A 29 -1.93 -6.03 7.33
C ALA A 29 -2.82 -7.28 7.14
N ARG A 30 -3.61 -7.32 6.07
CA ARG A 30 -4.52 -8.46 5.76
C ARG A 30 -4.07 -9.34 4.59
N VAL A 31 -3.09 -8.87 3.81
CA VAL A 31 -2.65 -9.57 2.59
C VAL A 31 -1.70 -10.70 2.95
N ALA A 32 -1.62 -11.72 2.09
CA ALA A 32 -0.74 -12.87 2.23
C ALA A 32 0.71 -12.49 2.59
N GLY A 33 1.29 -13.19 3.56
CA GLY A 33 2.66 -13.00 4.03
C GLY A 33 2.94 -11.67 4.76
N VAL A 34 1.94 -10.83 4.98
CA VAL A 34 2.15 -9.52 5.62
C VAL A 34 2.25 -9.64 7.14
N VAL A 35 3.16 -8.85 7.72
CA VAL A 35 3.35 -8.72 9.17
C VAL A 35 3.66 -7.26 9.51
N ALA A 36 3.16 -6.81 10.66
CA ALA A 36 3.53 -5.57 11.31
C ALA A 36 4.16 -5.88 12.68
N LYS A 37 4.98 -4.98 13.20
CA LYS A 37 5.64 -5.13 14.50
C LYS A 37 5.23 -4.02 15.45
N LEU A 38 4.99 -4.36 16.71
CA LEU A 38 4.81 -3.38 17.78
C LEU A 38 6.17 -2.87 18.25
N ILE A 39 6.42 -1.56 18.12
CA ILE A 39 7.71 -0.94 18.50
C ILE A 39 7.67 -0.47 19.94
N SER A 40 6.71 0.40 20.26
CA SER A 40 6.57 1.03 21.56
C SER A 40 5.11 1.22 21.91
N LYS A 41 4.84 1.46 23.18
CA LYS A 41 3.53 1.87 23.70
C LYS A 41 3.75 3.05 24.62
N GLU A 42 2.91 4.07 24.48
CA GLU A 42 3.00 5.28 25.28
C GLU A 42 1.60 5.83 25.54
N GLY A 43 1.26 5.97 26.82
CA GLY A 43 -0.03 6.46 27.26
C GLY A 43 -1.21 5.67 26.67
N LYS A 44 -1.98 6.31 25.79
CA LYS A 44 -3.17 5.72 25.14
C LYS A 44 -2.90 5.20 23.72
N SER A 45 -1.67 5.30 23.24
CA SER A 45 -1.29 4.97 21.87
C SER A 45 -0.17 3.93 21.81
N ALA A 46 -0.22 3.12 20.76
CA ALA A 46 0.78 2.12 20.41
C ALA A 46 1.43 2.51 19.08
N THR A 47 2.76 2.39 19.02
CA THR A 47 3.56 2.68 17.82
C THR A 47 3.81 1.38 17.07
N LEU A 48 3.36 1.34 15.82
CA LEU A 48 3.45 0.19 14.94
C LEU A 48 4.38 0.45 13.77
N ARG A 49 5.20 -0.54 13.42
CA ARG A 49 5.90 -0.58 12.13
C ARG A 49 5.07 -1.39 11.15
N LEU A 50 4.58 -0.72 10.12
CA LEU A 50 3.80 -1.34 9.05
C LEU A 50 4.70 -2.07 8.05
N PRO A 51 4.15 -3.02 7.27
CA PRO A 51 4.88 -3.71 6.21
C PRO A 51 5.41 -2.78 5.11
N SER A 52 4.81 -1.59 4.95
CA SER A 52 5.32 -0.54 4.06
C SER A 52 6.61 0.12 4.57
N GLY A 53 7.02 -0.16 5.81
CA GLY A 53 8.09 0.55 6.51
C GLY A 53 7.64 1.86 7.16
N GLU A 54 6.38 2.28 7.00
CA GLU A 54 5.80 3.42 7.73
C GLU A 54 5.70 3.10 9.22
N VAL A 55 6.03 4.08 10.07
CA VAL A 55 5.85 4.01 11.52
C VAL A 55 4.66 4.89 11.90
N ARG A 56 3.66 4.28 12.54
CA ARG A 56 2.35 4.88 12.76
C ARG A 56 1.83 4.62 14.17
N LEU A 57 1.19 5.62 14.75
CA LEU A 57 0.46 5.55 16.02
C LEU A 57 -0.97 5.05 15.82
N VAL A 58 -1.41 4.16 16.71
CA VAL A 58 -2.76 3.59 16.77
C VAL A 58 -3.20 3.55 18.23
N SER A 59 -4.50 3.63 18.53
CA SER A 59 -4.97 3.52 19.92
C SER A 59 -4.63 2.15 20.52
N GLN A 60 -4.21 2.11 21.78
CA GLN A 60 -3.86 0.87 22.47
C GLN A 60 -5.05 -0.09 22.63
N ASN A 61 -6.29 0.43 22.57
CA ASN A 61 -7.52 -0.35 22.67
C ASN A 61 -7.90 -1.06 21.36
N CYS A 62 -7.23 -0.76 20.25
CA CYS A 62 -7.45 -1.42 18.97
C CYS A 62 -7.04 -2.90 19.04
N LEU A 63 -7.81 -3.76 18.39
CA LEU A 63 -7.49 -5.19 18.31
C LEU A 63 -6.49 -5.49 17.19
N ALA A 64 -5.69 -6.52 17.40
CA ALA A 64 -4.82 -7.11 16.38
C ALA A 64 -4.64 -8.60 16.63
N THR A 65 -4.35 -9.35 15.58
CA THR A 65 -4.11 -10.79 15.66
C THR A 65 -2.61 -11.09 15.71
N VAL A 66 -2.19 -11.92 16.67
CA VAL A 66 -0.78 -12.29 16.84
C VAL A 66 -0.36 -13.29 15.76
N GLY A 67 0.73 -12.99 15.06
CA GLY A 67 1.33 -13.82 14.01
C GLY A 67 1.43 -13.10 12.66
N GLN A 68 1.85 -13.86 11.64
CA GLN A 68 1.92 -13.42 10.25
C GLN A 68 0.78 -14.03 9.43
N VAL A 69 0.30 -13.33 8.41
CA VAL A 69 -0.67 -13.91 7.47
C VAL A 69 0.00 -15.04 6.68
N GLY A 70 -0.67 -16.19 6.56
CA GLY A 70 -0.17 -17.33 5.79
C GLY A 70 0.02 -17.06 4.29
N ASN A 71 0.42 -18.10 3.54
CA ASN A 71 0.65 -18.05 2.09
C ASN A 71 1.76 -17.06 1.67
N VAL A 72 2.89 -17.07 2.37
CA VAL A 72 4.06 -16.19 2.11
C VAL A 72 4.59 -16.34 0.68
N GLY A 73 4.55 -17.57 0.12
CA GLY A 73 5.05 -17.89 -1.21
C GLY A 73 4.15 -17.48 -2.38
N VAL A 74 3.05 -16.74 -2.16
CA VAL A 74 2.12 -16.38 -3.25
C VAL A 74 2.81 -15.61 -4.39
N ASN A 75 3.81 -14.81 -4.05
CA ASN A 75 4.57 -14.00 -5.02
C ASN A 75 5.60 -14.82 -5.82
N GLN A 76 5.88 -16.07 -5.44
CA GLN A 76 6.80 -16.94 -6.19
C GLN A 76 6.13 -17.54 -7.43
N LYS A 77 4.79 -17.50 -7.51
CA LYS A 77 4.04 -18.03 -8.65
C LYS A 77 4.05 -17.05 -9.82
N SER A 78 4.49 -17.52 -10.99
CA SER A 78 4.32 -16.79 -12.26
C SER A 78 2.98 -17.14 -12.91
N LEU A 79 2.31 -16.15 -13.52
CA LEU A 79 1.04 -16.38 -14.23
C LEU A 79 1.21 -17.16 -15.56
N GLY A 80 2.42 -17.16 -16.12
CA GLY A 80 2.83 -17.93 -17.31
C GLY A 80 2.22 -17.48 -18.65
N ARG A 81 0.93 -17.16 -18.69
CA ARG A 81 0.19 -16.80 -19.91
C ARG A 81 -0.75 -15.62 -19.71
N ALA A 82 -1.10 -14.93 -20.80
CA ALA A 82 -2.00 -13.79 -20.77
C ALA A 82 -3.41 -14.15 -20.23
N GLY A 83 -3.95 -15.32 -20.61
CA GLY A 83 -5.28 -15.77 -20.18
C GLY A 83 -5.43 -15.90 -18.66
N SER A 84 -4.38 -16.32 -17.96
CA SER A 84 -4.37 -16.41 -16.49
C SER A 84 -4.59 -15.04 -15.83
N LYS A 85 -4.19 -13.95 -16.49
CA LYS A 85 -4.43 -12.58 -15.99
C LYS A 85 -5.87 -12.14 -16.19
N CYS A 86 -6.51 -12.57 -17.28
CA CYS A 86 -7.92 -12.31 -17.54
C CYS A 86 -8.84 -13.03 -16.53
N TRP A 87 -8.46 -14.23 -16.06
CA TRP A 87 -9.16 -14.93 -14.98
C TRP A 87 -9.20 -14.16 -13.67
N LEU A 88 -8.22 -13.25 -13.44
CA LEU A 88 -8.20 -12.34 -12.30
C LEU A 88 -9.00 -11.04 -12.55
N VAL A 89 -9.83 -11.00 -13.60
CA VAL A 89 -10.64 -9.84 -14.02
C VAL A 89 -9.77 -8.59 -14.31
N LYS A 90 -8.52 -8.81 -14.78
CA LYS A 90 -7.62 -7.73 -15.20
C LYS A 90 -7.55 -7.67 -16.71
N ARG A 91 -8.11 -6.60 -17.30
CA ARG A 91 -8.10 -6.34 -18.73
C ARG A 91 -6.70 -5.90 -19.22
N PRO A 92 -6.39 -6.08 -20.52
CA PRO A 92 -5.18 -5.51 -21.12
C PRO A 92 -5.12 -3.99 -20.92
N VAL A 93 -3.92 -3.46 -20.67
CA VAL A 93 -3.67 -2.02 -20.50
C VAL A 93 -2.79 -1.55 -21.65
N VAL A 94 -3.21 -0.49 -22.36
CA VAL A 94 -2.48 0.10 -23.48
C VAL A 94 -1.52 1.17 -22.96
N ARG A 95 -0.31 1.24 -23.54
CA ARG A 95 0.68 2.26 -23.19
C ARG A 95 0.31 3.60 -23.83
N GLY A 96 0.38 4.68 -23.06
CA GLY A 96 0.04 6.03 -23.55
C GLY A 96 0.88 6.54 -24.73
N VAL A 97 2.10 6.00 -24.93
CA VAL A 97 2.97 6.37 -26.06
C VAL A 97 2.46 5.86 -27.41
N VAL A 98 1.58 4.85 -27.41
CA VAL A 98 1.01 4.24 -28.62
C VAL A 98 -0.33 4.87 -29.00
N MET A 99 -0.84 5.77 -28.17
CA MET A 99 -2.13 6.41 -28.37
C MET A 99 -2.02 7.64 -29.27
N ASN A 100 -3.15 8.22 -29.69
CA ASN A 100 -3.15 9.49 -30.40
C ASN A 100 -2.92 10.65 -29.41
N PRO A 101 -2.46 11.83 -29.89
CA PRO A 101 -2.25 13.02 -29.05
C PRO A 101 -3.50 13.46 -28.26
N VAL A 102 -4.70 13.21 -28.79
CA VAL A 102 -5.98 13.50 -28.13
C VAL A 102 -6.26 12.59 -26.94
N ASP A 103 -5.80 11.34 -26.99
CA ASP A 103 -6.10 10.32 -25.98
C ASP A 103 -5.08 10.33 -24.83
N HIS A 104 -3.82 10.66 -25.15
CA HIS A 104 -2.76 10.72 -24.15
C HIS A 104 -1.72 11.78 -24.48
N ASN A 105 -1.23 12.45 -23.44
CA ASN A 105 -0.15 13.43 -23.48
C ASN A 105 1.21 12.93 -24.04
N HIS A 106 1.35 11.63 -24.29
CA HIS A 106 2.55 11.01 -24.85
C HIS A 106 2.28 10.43 -26.25
N GLY A 107 1.06 10.59 -26.75
CA GLY A 107 0.62 10.03 -28.00
C GLY A 107 1.10 10.82 -29.21
N GLY A 108 1.11 10.15 -30.36
CA GLY A 108 1.56 10.69 -31.64
C GLY A 108 3.07 10.62 -31.87
N GLY A 109 3.52 11.32 -32.92
CA GLY A 109 4.86 11.22 -33.48
C GLY A 109 4.94 10.18 -34.61
N GLU A 110 5.88 10.38 -35.53
CA GLU A 110 6.14 9.42 -36.60
C GLU A 110 6.87 8.19 -36.03
N GLY A 111 6.26 7.01 -36.20
CA GLY A 111 6.83 5.77 -35.68
C GLY A 111 6.88 5.71 -34.15
N LYS A 112 8.01 5.24 -33.60
CA LYS A 112 8.18 5.07 -32.15
C LYS A 112 8.76 6.35 -31.53
N ALA A 113 7.90 7.16 -30.92
CA ALA A 113 8.31 8.41 -30.30
C ALA A 113 8.89 8.24 -28.88
N PRO A 114 9.87 9.08 -28.48
CA PRO A 114 10.20 9.30 -27.07
C PRO A 114 9.09 10.11 -26.40
N ILE A 115 9.15 10.29 -25.07
CA ILE A 115 8.10 10.98 -24.30
C ILE A 115 7.90 12.46 -24.74
N GLY A 116 8.93 13.12 -25.27
CA GLY A 116 8.83 14.48 -25.81
C GLY A 116 8.47 15.59 -24.79
N ARG A 117 8.43 15.27 -23.49
CA ARG A 117 8.08 16.20 -22.40
C ARG A 117 9.11 16.14 -21.28
N LYS A 118 9.30 17.27 -20.58
CA LYS A 118 10.22 17.40 -19.43
C LYS A 118 9.94 16.41 -18.30
N LYS A 119 8.68 16.00 -18.13
CA LYS A 119 8.24 15.02 -17.13
C LYS A 119 7.25 14.06 -17.75
N THR A 120 7.29 12.80 -17.31
CA THR A 120 6.24 11.82 -17.64
C THR A 120 4.92 12.24 -17.03
N THR A 121 3.84 12.08 -17.79
CA THR A 121 2.50 12.51 -17.41
C THR A 121 1.53 11.34 -17.34
N THR A 122 0.52 11.51 -16.51
CA THR A 122 -0.70 10.70 -16.50
C THR A 122 -1.58 11.07 -17.70
N PRO A 123 -2.60 10.24 -18.03
CA PRO A 123 -3.57 10.59 -19.07
C PRO A 123 -4.22 11.96 -18.84
N TRP A 124 -4.43 12.33 -17.57
CA TRP A 124 -4.99 13.63 -17.15
C TRP A 124 -3.97 14.76 -16.99
N GLY A 125 -2.72 14.60 -17.43
CA GLY A 125 -1.72 15.68 -17.48
C GLY A 125 -0.92 15.92 -16.20
N TYR A 126 -1.23 15.26 -15.08
CA TYR A 126 -0.40 15.36 -13.88
C TYR A 126 0.93 14.62 -14.04
N PRO A 127 2.02 15.08 -13.38
CA PRO A 127 3.29 14.33 -13.34
C PRO A 127 3.12 12.93 -12.74
N ALA A 128 3.59 11.90 -13.44
CA ALA A 128 3.45 10.50 -13.04
C ALA A 128 4.53 10.08 -12.02
N LEU A 129 5.70 10.72 -12.03
CA LEU A 129 6.84 10.38 -11.18
C LEU A 129 7.14 11.50 -10.17
N GLY A 130 7.55 11.13 -8.96
CA GLY A 130 8.07 12.03 -7.92
C GLY A 130 7.05 12.96 -7.23
N ARG A 131 5.88 13.20 -7.81
CA ARG A 131 4.85 14.06 -7.20
C ARG A 131 4.16 13.36 -6.03
N ARG A 132 4.29 13.92 -4.82
CA ARG A 132 3.55 13.44 -3.63
C ARG A 132 2.06 13.81 -3.76
N THR A 133 1.18 12.82 -3.73
CA THR A 133 -0.28 12.98 -3.86
C THR A 133 -1.04 13.05 -2.54
N ARG A 134 -0.37 12.83 -1.40
CA ARG A 134 -0.98 12.92 -0.07
C ARG A 134 -1.42 14.36 0.22
N LYS A 135 -2.68 14.55 0.65
CA LYS A 135 -3.21 15.85 1.11
C LYS A 135 -2.39 16.38 2.29
N ARG A 136 -1.99 17.66 2.25
CA ARG A 136 -1.05 18.29 3.21
C ARG A 136 -1.60 18.49 4.63
N LYS A 137 -2.92 18.63 4.80
CA LYS A 137 -3.58 18.92 6.08
C LYS A 137 -4.54 17.78 6.45
N LYS A 138 -4.09 16.52 6.36
CA LYS A 138 -4.95 15.38 6.68
C LYS A 138 -4.92 15.16 8.19
N TYR A 139 -6.07 14.88 8.80
CA TYR A 139 -6.18 14.55 10.24
C TYR A 139 -5.20 13.46 10.69
N SER A 140 -4.84 12.55 9.77
CA SER A 140 -3.96 11.44 10.04
C SER A 140 -2.47 11.76 9.97
N ASP A 141 -2.08 13.02 9.76
CA ASP A 141 -0.68 13.41 9.68
C ASP A 141 0.00 13.38 11.07
N SER A 142 -0.72 13.72 12.14
CA SER A 142 -0.21 13.64 13.52
C SER A 142 0.09 12.20 13.98
N PHE A 143 -0.62 11.21 13.45
CA PHE A 143 -0.43 9.81 13.81
C PHE A 143 0.71 9.12 13.04
N ILE A 144 1.46 9.82 12.18
CA ILE A 144 2.56 9.23 11.40
C ILE A 144 3.87 9.81 11.88
N LEU A 145 4.72 8.95 12.45
CA LEU A 145 6.02 9.34 12.96
C LEU A 145 7.08 9.28 11.86
N HIS A 146 7.06 8.23 11.04
CA HIS A 146 7.99 8.08 9.94
C HIS A 146 7.28 7.58 8.68
N ARG A 147 7.54 8.24 7.57
CA ARG A 147 6.93 7.89 6.28
C ARG A 147 7.65 6.67 5.69
N ARG A 148 6.91 5.86 4.92
CA ARG A 148 7.53 4.81 4.09
C ARG A 148 8.64 5.39 3.20
N LYS A 149 9.74 4.65 3.09
CA LYS A 149 10.79 4.90 2.09
C LYS A 149 10.31 4.46 0.71
#